data_AF-A0A8H6HRN6-F1
#
_entry.id   AF-A0A8H6HRN6-F1
#
_cell.length_a   1.000
_cell.length_b   1.000
_cell.length_c   1.000
_cell.angle_alpha   90.00
_cell.angle_beta   90.00
_cell.angle_gamma   90.00
#
_symmetry.space_group_name_H-M   'P 1'
#
loop_
_entity.id
_entity.type
_entity.pdbx_description
1 polymer ?
#
loop_
_entity_poly.entity_id
_entity_poly.type
_entity_poly.pdbx_seq_one_letter_code
_entity_poly.pdbx_strand_id
1 'polypeptide(L)'
;MNRCLQAPEILQLICDQLPNGRNSDRQRLLAVALSCRALLEPALDRLWHTIYSIKPMTSILPGDLWTKERKVGPNATKFTVLGLRRAIQSTDLDRYVAYYAQRIRVVDFGPALNRTFSPEAWRGLELATNWKHGALSPSARKIVWTLTPLKQSVLPKEALDQAFPYFSLFLGPKTTCLHVSFDSGVPIHVASIRSAVNIPLELKELKLKDVGNFPTTFMGNYLKSFSWERLKVLRIANLPADAISHLSTLPLLATIEVWAFRKLSRLYTYSAETDIDNPPDHLAAIPDNAFRALQTLELNGNDIESVEAFVQYLPPKNQLRKFKCVLRSNPPNSRGLRDLIVTIRLHCDIRHLKKITIKGGHGLPAVEERLHVQVDEGINLDPLFVFNLESLTINLPSIAVNLNGQDINDMSDSFPNLRKLKIDTDIHDSRIPLIDHKDFLKLLYDFSCLRKLGLRFNATGITGQEQKPNSTYEQVPTPLEKLWVGDSPIYFPPAAADFFKAHAPKLQGLDIITLQIQGPSPPENTPIMLYHRRWNDVQARIIINATDAA
;
A
#
# COMPACT_ATOMS: atom_id res chain seq x y z
N MET A 1 -33.52 30.78 -4.35
CA MET A 1 -33.15 29.35 -4.19
C MET A 1 -34.40 28.59 -3.81
N ASN A 2 -34.79 27.56 -4.58
CA ASN A 2 -35.97 26.72 -4.29
C ASN A 2 -35.88 26.14 -2.86
N ARG A 3 -37.01 26.01 -2.15
CA ARG A 3 -37.06 25.49 -0.76
C ARG A 3 -36.38 24.12 -0.62
N CYS A 4 -36.49 23.26 -1.63
CA CYS A 4 -35.82 21.94 -1.60
C CYS A 4 -34.29 22.03 -1.53
N LEU A 5 -33.70 23.11 -2.07
CA LEU A 5 -32.25 23.34 -2.04
C LEU A 5 -31.80 24.05 -0.75
N GLN A 6 -32.72 24.47 0.13
CA GLN A 6 -32.37 25.13 1.39
C GLN A 6 -32.08 24.13 2.53
N ALA A 7 -32.33 22.84 2.31
CA ALA A 7 -31.95 21.80 3.27
C ALA A 7 -30.43 21.80 3.50
N PRO A 8 -29.94 21.93 4.75
CA PRO A 8 -28.51 22.01 5.06
C PRO A 8 -27.70 20.85 4.47
N GLU A 9 -28.27 19.65 4.45
CA GLU A 9 -27.65 18.45 3.90
C GLU A 9 -27.42 18.57 2.39
N ILE A 10 -28.39 19.16 1.67
CA ILE A 10 -28.27 19.39 0.23
C ILE A 10 -27.20 20.44 -0.07
N LEU A 11 -27.15 21.52 0.71
CA LEU A 11 -26.12 22.55 0.56
C LEU A 11 -24.71 22.02 0.87
N GLN A 12 -24.59 21.18 1.90
CA GLN A 12 -23.37 20.46 2.23
C GLN A 12 -22.94 19.55 1.09
N LEU A 13 -23.87 18.74 0.55
CA LEU A 13 -23.60 17.85 -0.59
C LEU A 13 -23.13 18.64 -1.82
N ILE A 14 -23.77 19.77 -2.14
CA ILE A 14 -23.35 20.64 -3.25
C ILE A 14 -21.90 21.11 -3.04
N CYS A 15 -21.55 21.56 -1.84
CA CYS A 15 -20.18 22.00 -1.54
C CYS A 15 -19.18 20.83 -1.53
N ASP A 16 -19.59 19.64 -1.10
CA ASP A 16 -18.74 18.44 -1.05
C ASP A 16 -18.41 17.89 -2.44
N GLN A 17 -19.31 18.06 -3.42
CA GLN A 17 -19.06 17.71 -4.83
C GLN A 17 -18.03 18.62 -5.50
N LEU A 18 -17.72 19.79 -4.91
CA LEU A 18 -16.66 20.64 -5.42
C LEU A 18 -15.29 20.04 -5.04
N PRO A 19 -14.34 19.96 -5.99
CA PRO A 19 -13.01 19.47 -5.69
C PRO A 19 -12.36 20.33 -4.58
N ASN A 20 -11.48 19.73 -3.76
CA ASN A 20 -10.90 20.40 -2.58
C ASN A 20 -9.37 20.24 -2.50
N GLY A 21 -8.71 20.09 -3.66
CA GLY A 21 -7.28 19.73 -3.69
C GLY A 21 -6.36 20.82 -4.21
N ARG A 22 -6.80 21.65 -5.17
CA ARG A 22 -5.97 22.65 -5.84
C ARG A 22 -6.41 24.08 -5.50
N ASN A 23 -5.51 25.04 -5.72
CA ASN A 23 -5.80 26.47 -5.52
C ASN A 23 -7.04 26.93 -6.31
N SER A 24 -7.24 26.39 -7.52
CA SER A 24 -8.41 26.63 -8.37
C SER A 24 -9.72 26.25 -7.68
N ASP A 25 -9.71 25.16 -6.92
CA ASP A 25 -10.93 24.62 -6.35
C ASP A 25 -11.35 25.42 -5.11
N ARG A 26 -10.37 25.89 -4.34
CA ARG A 26 -10.59 26.81 -3.22
C ARG A 26 -11.18 28.14 -3.69
N GLN A 27 -10.79 28.63 -4.87
CA GLN A 27 -11.38 29.83 -5.47
C GLN A 27 -12.85 29.61 -5.86
N ARG A 28 -13.18 28.43 -6.39
CA ARG A 28 -14.58 28.06 -6.69
C ARG A 28 -15.42 27.99 -5.41
N LEU A 29 -14.91 27.34 -4.37
CA LEU A 29 -15.59 27.28 -3.06
C LEU A 29 -15.78 28.67 -2.46
N LEU A 30 -14.79 29.55 -2.59
CA LEU A 30 -14.93 30.94 -2.15
C LEU A 30 -15.98 31.69 -2.98
N ALA A 31 -15.99 31.53 -4.30
CA ALA A 31 -17.01 32.14 -5.15
C ALA A 31 -18.42 31.64 -4.79
N VAL A 32 -18.57 30.35 -4.49
CA VAL A 32 -19.83 29.76 -4.01
C VAL A 32 -20.24 30.36 -2.67
N ALA A 33 -19.32 30.45 -1.71
CA ALA A 33 -19.56 31.08 -0.41
C ALA A 33 -20.02 32.54 -0.53
N LEU A 34 -19.46 33.27 -1.50
CA LEU A 34 -19.76 34.69 -1.74
C LEU A 34 -21.01 34.92 -2.59
N SER A 35 -21.50 33.90 -3.31
CA SER A 35 -22.65 34.05 -4.20
C SER A 35 -23.99 34.12 -3.46
N CYS A 36 -24.12 33.45 -2.31
CA CYS A 36 -25.39 33.32 -1.59
C CYS A 36 -25.17 33.04 -0.10
N ARG A 37 -25.92 33.72 0.77
CA ARG A 37 -25.80 33.59 2.25
C ARG A 37 -26.07 32.18 2.76
N ALA A 38 -26.96 31.43 2.12
CA ALA A 38 -27.26 30.05 2.51
C ALA A 38 -26.10 29.09 2.22
N LEU A 39 -25.27 29.38 1.21
CA LEU A 39 -24.08 28.58 0.86
C LEU A 39 -22.84 29.00 1.65
N LEU A 40 -22.87 30.13 2.36
CA LEU A 40 -21.70 30.65 3.07
C LEU A 40 -21.16 29.65 4.10
N GLU A 41 -22.01 29.14 4.99
CA GLU A 41 -21.60 28.24 6.06
C GLU A 41 -21.10 26.87 5.54
N PRO A 42 -21.84 26.15 4.66
CA PRO A 42 -21.35 24.89 4.10
C PRO A 42 -20.09 25.04 3.24
N ALA A 43 -19.98 26.14 2.48
CA ALA A 43 -18.79 26.40 1.67
C ALA A 43 -17.58 26.75 2.55
N LEU A 44 -17.76 27.47 3.67
CA LEU A 44 -16.70 27.72 4.64
C LEU A 44 -16.28 26.43 5.36
N ASP A 45 -17.22 25.59 5.77
CA ASP A 45 -16.94 24.27 6.33
C ASP A 45 -16.08 23.46 5.37
N ARG A 46 -16.43 23.44 4.09
CA ARG A 46 -15.67 22.74 3.06
C ARG A 46 -14.29 23.37 2.82
N LEU A 47 -14.20 24.69 2.75
CA LEU A 47 -12.97 25.43 2.50
C LEU A 47 -11.94 25.25 3.63
N TRP A 48 -12.40 25.13 4.86
CA TRP A 48 -11.58 24.94 6.06
C TRP A 48 -11.46 23.48 6.52
N HIS A 49 -12.24 22.57 5.94
CA HIS A 49 -12.23 21.15 6.27
C HIS A 49 -10.82 20.56 6.30
N THR A 50 -10.03 20.82 5.25
CA THR A 50 -8.65 20.35 5.14
C THR A 50 -7.70 21.54 4.99
N ILE A 51 -6.67 21.60 5.85
CA ILE A 51 -5.59 22.58 5.76
C ILE A 51 -4.29 21.91 5.32
N TYR A 52 -3.74 22.38 4.20
CA TYR A 52 -2.49 21.87 3.61
C TYR A 52 -1.28 22.76 3.88
N SER A 53 -1.49 23.91 4.51
CA SER A 53 -0.45 24.88 4.86
C SER A 53 -0.94 25.80 5.97
N ILE A 54 -0.02 26.57 6.54
CA ILE A 54 -0.33 27.63 7.51
C ILE A 54 -0.99 28.87 6.87
N LYS A 55 -1.04 28.96 5.52
CA LYS A 55 -1.51 30.15 4.80
C LYS A 55 -2.94 30.56 5.21
N PRO A 56 -3.96 29.66 5.26
CA PRO A 56 -5.30 30.04 5.66
C PRO A 56 -5.34 30.71 7.04
N MET A 57 -4.62 30.16 8.02
CA MET A 57 -4.50 30.73 9.36
C MET A 57 -3.88 32.12 9.32
N THR A 58 -2.74 32.27 8.65
CA THR A 58 -2.03 33.57 8.58
C THR A 58 -2.81 34.66 7.87
N SER A 59 -3.76 34.30 7.00
CA SER A 59 -4.60 35.26 6.28
C SER A 59 -5.72 35.85 7.13
N ILE A 60 -6.07 35.23 8.26
CA ILE A 60 -7.17 35.69 9.13
C ILE A 60 -6.68 36.27 10.45
N LEU A 61 -5.41 36.09 10.77
CA LEU A 61 -4.75 36.74 11.90
C LEU A 61 -4.34 38.18 11.54
N PRO A 62 -4.24 39.10 12.51
CA PRO A 62 -3.87 40.48 12.26
C PRO A 62 -2.61 40.64 11.40
N GLY A 63 -2.67 41.50 10.39
CA GLY A 63 -1.61 41.66 9.39
C GLY A 63 -0.31 42.25 9.95
N ASP A 64 -0.42 42.96 11.07
CA ASP A 64 0.68 43.56 11.83
C ASP A 64 1.42 42.53 12.69
N LEU A 65 0.98 41.28 12.79
CA LEU A 65 1.70 40.23 13.52
C LEU A 65 2.93 39.72 12.79
N TRP A 66 2.93 39.73 11.45
CA TRP A 66 3.87 38.92 10.67
C TRP A 66 4.94 39.75 9.95
N THR A 67 6.20 39.38 10.12
CA THR A 67 7.26 39.68 9.14
C THR A 67 7.35 38.54 8.14
N LYS A 68 7.66 38.84 6.88
CA LYS A 68 7.80 37.84 5.81
C LYS A 68 9.22 37.88 5.28
N GLU A 69 9.95 36.79 5.48
CA GLU A 69 11.30 36.64 4.95
C GLU A 69 11.29 35.58 3.84
N ARG A 70 11.75 35.95 2.64
CA ARG A 70 11.88 34.99 1.53
C ARG A 70 13.27 34.37 1.59
N LYS A 71 13.33 33.05 1.69
CA LYS A 71 14.58 32.27 1.71
C LYS A 71 14.63 31.32 0.53
N VAL A 72 15.84 30.83 0.24
CA VAL A 72 16.12 29.84 -0.80
C VAL A 72 16.49 28.52 -0.11
N GLY A 73 15.79 27.45 -0.46
CA GLY A 73 15.99 26.11 0.09
C GLY A 73 17.06 25.30 -0.66
N PRO A 74 17.30 24.05 -0.25
CA PRO A 74 18.38 23.20 -0.78
C PRO A 74 18.36 22.98 -2.31
N ASN A 75 17.19 23.08 -2.94
CA ASN A 75 16.99 22.87 -4.38
C ASN A 75 16.74 24.17 -5.14
N ALA A 76 17.29 25.30 -4.66
CA ALA A 76 16.99 26.65 -5.15
C ALA A 76 15.49 27.03 -5.11
N THR A 77 14.69 26.27 -4.38
CA THR A 77 13.25 26.48 -4.21
C THR A 77 13.01 27.63 -3.23
N LYS A 78 12.17 28.60 -3.61
CA LYS A 78 11.86 29.74 -2.74
C LYS A 78 10.82 29.34 -1.69
N PHE A 79 11.07 29.67 -0.44
CA PHE A 79 10.10 29.52 0.65
C PHE A 79 9.98 30.81 1.45
N THR A 80 8.92 30.93 2.25
CA THR A 80 8.68 32.10 3.12
C THR A 80 8.67 31.67 4.58
N VAL A 81 9.49 32.32 5.40
CA VAL A 81 9.44 32.24 6.86
C VAL A 81 8.60 33.39 7.39
N LEU A 82 7.66 33.09 8.28
CA LEU A 82 6.83 34.08 8.96
C LEU A 82 7.35 34.30 10.37
N GLY A 83 7.99 35.45 10.61
CA GLY A 83 8.43 35.88 11.92
C GLY A 83 7.40 36.78 12.61
N LEU A 84 7.62 37.09 13.89
CA LEU A 84 6.78 37.99 14.67
C LEU A 84 7.25 39.44 14.58
N ARG A 85 6.33 40.38 14.34
CA ARG A 85 6.53 41.84 14.52
C ARG A 85 6.24 42.28 15.96
N ARG A 86 5.32 41.57 16.63
CA ARG A 86 4.94 41.75 18.04
C ARG A 86 4.53 40.40 18.63
N ALA A 87 4.45 40.33 19.96
CA ALA A 87 3.92 39.16 20.65
C ALA A 87 2.47 38.87 20.23
N ILE A 88 2.14 37.58 20.08
CA ILE A 88 0.77 37.13 19.83
C ILE A 88 -0.02 37.22 21.14
N GLN A 89 -1.12 37.95 21.12
CA GLN A 89 -2.08 38.02 22.22
C GLN A 89 -3.18 36.97 22.00
N SER A 90 -3.82 36.51 23.08
CA SER A 90 -4.95 35.58 22.97
C SER A 90 -6.08 36.14 22.09
N THR A 91 -6.34 37.44 22.20
CA THR A 91 -7.34 38.18 21.40
C THR A 91 -7.06 38.17 19.91
N ASP A 92 -5.80 38.03 19.49
CA ASP A 92 -5.44 37.87 18.08
C ASP A 92 -5.97 36.56 17.50
N LEU A 93 -6.15 35.54 18.34
CA LEU A 93 -6.61 34.20 17.96
C LEU A 93 -8.13 34.02 18.10
N ASP A 94 -8.85 34.91 18.79
CA ASP A 94 -10.27 34.73 19.13
C ASP A 94 -11.13 34.39 17.92
N ARG A 95 -10.99 35.18 16.85
CA ARG A 95 -11.74 34.93 15.60
C ARG A 95 -11.34 33.61 14.95
N TYR A 96 -10.05 33.29 14.94
CA TYR A 96 -9.55 32.03 14.37
C TYR A 96 -10.12 30.82 15.12
N VAL A 97 -9.95 30.80 16.43
CA VAL A 97 -10.32 29.68 17.30
C VAL A 97 -11.84 29.50 17.35
N ALA A 98 -12.60 30.60 17.49
CA ALA A 98 -14.05 30.53 17.61
C ALA A 98 -14.73 30.10 16.30
N TYR A 99 -14.28 30.58 15.14
CA TYR A 99 -15.02 30.42 13.89
C TYR A 99 -14.40 29.45 12.88
N TYR A 100 -13.07 29.40 12.78
CA TYR A 100 -12.39 28.70 11.68
C TYR A 100 -11.75 27.39 12.14
N ALA A 101 -11.09 27.39 13.29
CA ALA A 101 -10.43 26.20 13.85
C ALA A 101 -11.41 25.04 14.06
N GLN A 102 -12.65 25.34 14.45
CA GLN A 102 -13.71 24.36 14.65
C GLN A 102 -14.15 23.63 13.37
N ARG A 103 -13.82 24.16 12.20
CA ARG A 103 -14.18 23.57 10.89
C ARG A 103 -13.10 22.63 10.36
N ILE A 104 -11.89 22.73 10.90
CA ILE A 104 -10.77 21.89 10.49
C ILE A 104 -11.05 20.46 10.95
N ARG A 105 -11.07 19.53 10.00
CA ARG A 105 -11.23 18.08 10.20
C ARG A 105 -9.96 17.32 9.84
N VAL A 106 -9.17 17.86 8.91
CA VAL A 106 -7.93 17.28 8.43
C VAL A 106 -6.82 18.33 8.42
N VAL A 107 -5.70 18.03 9.08
CA VAL A 107 -4.46 18.79 8.95
C VAL A 107 -3.50 17.93 8.15
N ASP A 108 -3.05 18.41 7.00
CA ASP A 108 -2.18 17.65 6.10
C ASP A 108 -0.99 18.51 5.67
N PHE A 109 0.03 18.53 6.53
CA PHE A 109 1.29 19.21 6.27
C PHE A 109 2.24 18.23 5.58
N GLY A 110 1.97 18.06 4.28
CA GLY A 110 2.78 17.29 3.35
C GLY A 110 4.15 17.90 3.04
N PRO A 111 4.99 17.22 2.25
CA PRO A 111 6.35 17.67 1.91
C PRO A 111 6.42 18.95 1.05
N ALA A 112 5.27 19.43 0.56
CA ALA A 112 5.18 20.58 -0.35
C ALA A 112 4.95 21.92 0.37
N LEU A 113 5.25 22.02 1.67
CA LEU A 113 5.17 23.29 2.39
C LEU A 113 6.20 24.28 1.83
N ASN A 114 5.73 25.43 1.35
CA ASN A 114 6.59 26.55 0.96
C ASN A 114 6.50 27.75 1.92
N ARG A 115 5.78 27.56 3.04
CA ARG A 115 5.64 28.55 4.12
C ARG A 115 5.72 27.85 5.46
N THR A 116 6.46 28.46 6.38
CA THR A 116 6.57 28.01 7.77
C THR A 116 6.63 29.22 8.71
N PHE A 117 6.33 29.02 9.99
CA PHE A 117 6.59 30.02 11.01
C PHE A 117 8.06 29.95 11.46
N SER A 118 8.60 31.08 11.91
CA SER A 118 9.86 31.07 12.67
C SER A 118 9.67 30.37 14.02
N PRO A 119 10.76 29.94 14.68
CA PRO A 119 10.69 29.36 16.03
C PRO A 119 9.94 30.26 17.03
N GLU A 120 10.16 31.57 16.97
CA GLU A 120 9.53 32.55 17.86
C GLU A 120 8.03 32.65 17.58
N ALA A 121 7.64 32.60 16.30
CA ALA A 121 6.23 32.60 15.91
C ALA A 121 5.50 31.35 16.35
N TRP A 122 6.12 30.18 16.21
CA TRP A 122 5.57 28.93 16.73
C TRP A 122 5.42 28.95 18.25
N ARG A 123 6.44 29.41 18.98
CA ARG A 123 6.40 29.55 20.43
C ARG A 123 5.34 30.56 20.88
N GLY A 124 5.20 31.67 20.15
CA GLY A 124 4.17 32.67 20.38
C GLY A 124 2.75 32.07 20.27
N LEU A 125 2.52 31.19 19.30
CA LEU A 125 1.24 30.48 19.16
C LEU A 125 0.99 29.51 20.33
N GLU A 126 2.00 28.78 20.80
CA GLU A 126 1.87 27.91 21.98
C GLU A 126 1.50 28.71 23.23
N LEU A 127 2.18 29.84 23.46
CA LEU A 127 1.90 30.73 24.58
C LEU A 127 0.48 31.32 24.49
N ALA A 128 0.10 31.85 23.32
CA ALA A 128 -1.22 32.43 23.11
C ALA A 128 -2.37 31.42 23.21
N THR A 129 -2.08 30.12 23.02
CA THR A 129 -3.05 29.03 23.20
C THR A 129 -2.96 28.35 24.57
N ASN A 130 -2.14 28.87 25.49
CA ASN A 130 -1.90 28.31 26.81
C ASN A 130 -1.51 26.82 26.76
N TRP A 131 -0.65 26.42 25.82
CA TRP A 131 -0.19 25.04 25.67
C TRP A 131 -1.30 24.02 25.40
N LYS A 132 -2.49 24.48 24.99
CA LYS A 132 -3.64 23.60 24.83
C LYS A 132 -3.51 22.78 23.55
N HIS A 133 -3.43 21.46 23.72
CA HIS A 133 -3.43 20.52 22.62
C HIS A 133 -4.66 20.65 21.72
N GLY A 134 -4.43 20.64 20.41
CA GLY A 134 -5.50 20.81 19.42
C GLY A 134 -6.15 22.19 19.43
N ALA A 135 -5.62 23.20 20.13
CA ALA A 135 -6.20 24.54 20.16
C ALA A 135 -6.41 25.15 18.76
N LEU A 136 -5.51 24.83 17.81
CA LEU A 136 -5.59 25.33 16.45
C LEU A 136 -6.49 24.48 15.53
N SER A 137 -6.86 23.28 15.95
CA SER A 137 -7.82 22.43 15.21
C SER A 137 -8.56 21.47 16.15
N PRO A 138 -9.43 21.98 17.04
CA PRO A 138 -10.01 21.21 18.14
C PRO A 138 -10.94 20.09 17.67
N SER A 139 -11.38 20.16 16.42
CA SER A 139 -12.23 19.15 15.80
C SER A 139 -11.55 18.37 14.67
N ALA A 140 -10.21 18.43 14.61
CA ALA A 140 -9.42 17.60 13.70
C ALA A 140 -9.60 16.11 14.05
N ARG A 141 -9.88 15.31 13.02
CA ARG A 141 -10.01 13.85 13.11
C ARG A 141 -8.80 13.14 12.52
N LYS A 142 -8.12 13.79 11.57
CA LYS A 142 -6.94 13.27 10.88
C LYS A 142 -5.82 14.31 10.90
N ILE A 143 -4.65 13.90 11.38
CA ILE A 143 -3.43 14.69 11.35
C ILE A 143 -2.40 13.95 10.51
N VAL A 144 -1.89 14.58 9.47
CA VAL A 144 -0.77 14.12 8.65
C VAL A 144 0.35 15.14 8.80
N TRP A 145 1.38 14.72 9.52
CA TRP A 145 2.54 15.51 9.89
C TRP A 145 3.79 14.89 9.29
N THR A 146 4.06 15.20 8.02
CA THR A 146 5.17 14.60 7.28
C THR A 146 6.24 15.64 6.96
N LEU A 147 6.79 16.26 8.02
CA LEU A 147 7.82 17.28 7.96
C LEU A 147 9.22 16.68 7.89
N THR A 148 9.43 15.69 7.03
CA THR A 148 10.76 15.08 6.84
C THR A 148 11.32 15.49 5.49
N PRO A 149 12.61 15.86 5.40
CA PRO A 149 13.23 16.24 4.14
C PRO A 149 13.26 15.02 3.21
N LEU A 150 12.25 14.91 2.35
CA LEU A 150 12.33 14.08 1.16
C LEU A 150 13.22 14.80 0.14
N LYS A 151 13.75 14.09 -0.86
CA LYS A 151 14.53 14.69 -1.98
C LYS A 151 13.82 15.89 -2.64
N GLN A 152 12.50 15.99 -2.48
CA GLN A 152 11.62 17.02 -3.02
C GLN A 152 11.16 18.09 -1.99
N SER A 153 11.71 18.11 -0.77
CA SER A 153 11.32 19.12 0.23
C SER A 153 11.69 20.52 -0.23
N VAL A 154 10.76 21.45 -0.07
CA VAL A 154 10.99 22.88 -0.34
C VAL A 154 11.65 23.57 0.86
N LEU A 155 11.35 23.13 2.09
CA LEU A 155 11.94 23.68 3.31
C LEU A 155 13.28 22.98 3.64
N PRO A 156 14.26 23.72 4.18
CA PRO A 156 15.48 23.14 4.72
C PRO A 156 15.17 22.29 5.96
N LYS A 157 16.05 21.31 6.26
CA LYS A 157 15.86 20.35 7.36
C LYS A 157 15.67 21.07 8.69
N GLU A 158 16.45 22.10 8.96
CA GLU A 158 16.45 22.85 10.22
C GLU A 158 15.08 23.50 10.49
N ALA A 159 14.45 24.06 9.46
CA ALA A 159 13.14 24.69 9.60
C ALA A 159 12.01 23.65 9.83
N LEU A 160 12.16 22.44 9.29
CA LEU A 160 11.23 21.34 9.52
C LEU A 160 11.39 20.79 10.94
N ASP A 161 12.62 20.56 11.37
CA ASP A 161 12.95 20.05 12.70
C ASP A 161 12.46 21.03 13.79
N GLN A 162 12.62 22.33 13.56
CA GLN A 162 12.08 23.38 14.43
C GLN A 162 10.56 23.40 14.46
N ALA A 163 9.87 23.17 13.34
CA ALA A 163 8.40 23.17 13.31
C ALA A 163 7.79 21.92 13.96
N PHE A 164 8.56 20.84 14.11
CA PHE A 164 8.04 19.53 14.48
C PHE A 164 7.30 19.49 15.84
N PRO A 165 7.79 20.09 16.94
CA PRO A 165 7.11 20.05 18.25
C PRO A 165 5.68 20.59 18.25
N TYR A 166 5.41 21.52 17.34
CA TYR A 166 4.20 22.31 17.31
C TYR A 166 3.01 21.59 16.67
N PHE A 167 3.17 20.35 16.21
CA PHE A 167 2.04 19.53 15.73
C PHE A 167 1.00 19.26 16.83
N SER A 168 1.44 19.29 18.09
CA SER A 168 0.62 19.16 19.27
C SER A 168 -0.49 20.23 19.36
N LEU A 169 -0.27 21.41 18.77
CA LEU A 169 -1.28 22.48 18.65
C LEU A 169 -2.46 22.10 17.77
N PHE A 170 -2.29 21.11 16.89
CA PHE A 170 -3.32 20.60 15.99
C PHE A 170 -3.91 19.26 16.48
N LEU A 171 -3.16 18.54 17.32
CA LEU A 171 -3.56 17.25 17.85
C LEU A 171 -4.59 17.39 18.99
N GLY A 172 -5.88 17.35 18.66
CA GLY A 172 -6.97 17.42 19.64
C GLY A 172 -7.49 16.06 20.09
N PRO A 173 -8.35 16.02 21.13
CA PRO A 173 -8.94 14.78 21.67
C PRO A 173 -9.82 14.02 20.67
N LYS A 174 -10.33 14.70 19.64
CA LYS A 174 -11.13 14.10 18.56
C LYS A 174 -10.29 13.44 17.47
N THR A 175 -8.96 13.42 17.61
CA THR A 175 -8.07 12.83 16.60
C THR A 175 -8.21 11.31 16.63
N THR A 176 -8.57 10.75 15.47
CA THR A 176 -8.74 9.30 15.27
C THR A 176 -7.72 8.71 14.30
N CYS A 177 -7.02 9.55 13.53
CA CYS A 177 -6.04 9.15 12.54
C CYS A 177 -4.80 10.03 12.67
N LEU A 178 -3.64 9.43 12.95
CA LEU A 178 -2.37 10.14 13.13
C LEU A 178 -1.31 9.55 12.20
N HIS A 179 -0.83 10.34 11.26
CA HIS A 179 0.25 9.98 10.33
C HIS A 179 1.44 10.89 10.60
N VAL A 180 2.56 10.35 11.06
CA VAL A 180 3.76 11.10 11.38
C VAL A 180 4.94 10.51 10.63
N SER A 181 5.64 11.34 9.87
CA SER A 181 7.00 11.01 9.42
C SER A 181 7.99 11.76 10.29
N PHE A 182 8.99 11.07 10.82
CA PHE A 182 9.98 11.66 11.72
C PHE A 182 11.37 11.08 11.46
N ASP A 183 12.40 11.76 11.90
CA ASP A 183 13.78 11.26 11.92
C ASP A 183 14.13 10.87 13.35
N SER A 184 14.29 9.57 13.63
CA SER A 184 14.60 9.09 14.97
C SER A 184 16.01 9.46 15.44
N GLY A 185 16.89 9.88 14.54
CA GLY A 185 18.19 10.49 14.88
C GLY A 185 18.09 11.93 15.40
N VAL A 186 16.90 12.54 15.33
CA VAL A 186 16.64 13.91 15.78
C VAL A 186 15.85 13.85 17.11
N PRO A 187 16.49 14.10 18.28
CA PRO A 187 15.88 13.90 19.59
C PRO A 187 14.57 14.69 19.79
N ILE A 188 14.48 15.89 19.22
CA ILE A 188 13.29 16.73 19.35
C ILE A 188 12.06 16.09 18.69
N HIS A 189 12.23 15.31 17.60
CA HIS A 189 11.12 14.60 16.98
C HIS A 189 10.56 13.50 17.90
N VAL A 190 11.47 12.69 18.44
CA VAL A 190 11.16 11.60 19.35
C VAL A 190 10.47 12.12 20.62
N ALA A 191 11.00 13.20 21.21
CA ALA A 191 10.42 13.84 22.38
C ALA A 191 9.01 14.39 22.09
N SER A 192 8.83 15.01 20.93
CA SER A 192 7.54 15.58 20.51
C SER A 192 6.46 14.53 20.32
N ILE A 193 6.78 13.41 19.64
CA ILE A 193 5.85 12.29 19.47
C ILE A 193 5.46 11.70 20.83
N ARG A 194 6.45 11.48 21.71
CA ARG A 194 6.19 10.94 23.05
C ARG A 194 5.27 11.86 23.86
N SER A 195 5.54 13.16 23.85
CA SER A 195 4.75 14.16 24.58
C SER A 195 3.30 14.21 24.07
N ALA A 196 3.13 14.21 22.75
CA ALA A 196 1.83 14.38 22.10
C ALA A 196 0.83 13.24 22.40
N VAL A 197 1.31 12.05 22.77
CA VAL A 197 0.47 10.86 22.95
C VAL A 197 0.16 10.58 24.42
N ASN A 198 0.71 11.38 25.35
CA ASN A 198 0.25 11.41 26.74
C ASN A 198 -1.20 11.91 26.89
N ILE A 199 -1.81 12.38 25.80
CA ILE A 199 -3.21 12.77 25.75
C ILE A 199 -4.04 11.49 25.53
N PRO A 200 -5.18 11.32 26.22
CA PRO A 200 -6.12 10.24 25.90
C PRO A 200 -6.70 10.46 24.49
N LEU A 201 -6.09 9.83 23.49
CA LEU A 201 -6.54 9.90 22.11
C LEU A 201 -7.33 8.64 21.75
N GLU A 202 -8.44 8.82 21.03
CA GLU A 202 -9.23 7.72 20.47
C GLU A 202 -8.68 7.25 19.11
N LEU A 203 -7.37 7.02 19.03
CA LEU A 203 -6.71 6.67 17.77
C LEU A 203 -7.20 5.32 17.24
N LYS A 204 -7.74 5.36 16.03
CA LYS A 204 -8.18 4.20 15.23
C LYS A 204 -7.17 3.85 14.14
N GLU A 205 -6.42 4.83 13.66
CA GLU A 205 -5.35 4.66 12.67
C GLU A 205 -4.09 5.37 13.11
N LEU A 206 -2.97 4.65 13.09
CA LEU A 206 -1.64 5.16 13.38
C LEU A 206 -0.70 4.80 12.23
N LYS A 207 -0.06 5.82 11.68
CA LYS A 207 0.99 5.69 10.67
C LYS A 207 2.27 6.35 11.17
N LEU A 208 3.32 5.56 11.37
CA LEU A 208 4.63 6.02 11.82
C LEU A 208 5.67 5.70 10.77
N LYS A 209 6.31 6.72 10.21
CA LYS A 209 7.37 6.57 9.23
C LYS A 209 8.65 7.19 9.75
N ASP A 210 9.55 6.36 10.27
CA ASP A 210 10.91 6.79 10.56
C ASP A 210 11.68 6.91 9.23
N VAL A 211 12.14 8.11 8.91
CA VAL A 211 13.01 8.38 7.75
C VAL A 211 14.48 8.31 8.13
N GLY A 212 14.78 8.27 9.43
CA GLY A 212 16.13 8.06 9.93
C GLY A 212 16.54 6.61 9.68
N ASN A 213 17.78 6.41 9.23
CA ASN A 213 18.38 5.08 9.09
C ASN A 213 18.96 4.58 10.44
N PHE A 214 18.49 5.12 11.57
CA PHE A 214 19.08 4.84 12.87
C PHE A 214 18.38 3.67 13.57
N PRO A 215 19.15 2.75 14.17
CA PRO A 215 18.58 1.67 14.95
C PRO A 215 18.06 2.19 16.31
N THR A 216 16.95 2.91 16.33
CA THR A 216 16.34 3.39 17.57
C THR A 216 15.39 2.37 18.20
N THR A 217 15.53 2.15 19.51
CA THR A 217 14.58 1.40 20.35
C THR A 217 13.28 2.18 20.62
N PHE A 218 13.26 3.45 20.19
CA PHE A 218 12.14 4.37 20.38
C PHE A 218 10.80 3.77 19.95
N MET A 219 10.74 3.18 18.75
CA MET A 219 9.48 2.68 18.19
C MET A 219 8.86 1.56 19.05
N GLY A 220 9.70 0.65 19.54
CA GLY A 220 9.26 -0.47 20.38
C GLY A 220 8.74 0.03 21.72
N ASN A 221 9.50 0.91 22.37
CA ASN A 221 9.10 1.55 23.62
C ASN A 221 7.81 2.34 23.44
N TYR A 222 7.71 3.14 22.38
CA TYR A 222 6.54 3.95 22.08
C TYR A 222 5.29 3.09 21.88
N LEU A 223 5.36 2.01 21.10
CA LEU A 223 4.20 1.13 20.91
C LEU A 223 3.77 0.47 22.22
N LYS A 224 4.73 0.04 23.06
CA LYS A 224 4.47 -0.59 24.36
C LYS A 224 3.95 0.36 25.44
N SER A 225 4.26 1.65 25.34
CA SER A 225 3.85 2.65 26.33
C SER A 225 2.34 2.94 26.35
N PHE A 226 1.57 2.46 25.38
CA PHE A 226 0.12 2.73 25.30
C PHE A 226 -0.68 1.45 25.04
N SER A 227 -1.92 1.42 25.56
CA SER A 227 -2.81 0.25 25.45
C SER A 227 -3.46 0.10 24.06
N TRP A 228 -3.51 1.16 23.25
CA TRP A 228 -4.03 1.19 21.88
C TRP A 228 -5.39 0.48 21.68
N GLU A 229 -6.28 0.51 22.67
CA GLU A 229 -7.52 -0.29 22.71
C GLU A 229 -8.44 -0.11 21.50
N ARG A 230 -8.41 1.08 20.88
CA ARG A 230 -9.24 1.44 19.72
C ARG A 230 -8.51 1.37 18.39
N LEU A 231 -7.22 1.00 18.38
CA LEU A 231 -6.41 1.00 17.18
C LEU A 231 -6.83 -0.15 16.26
N LYS A 232 -7.24 0.21 15.03
CA LYS A 232 -7.68 -0.73 13.99
C LYS A 232 -6.66 -0.88 12.88
N VAL A 233 -5.92 0.18 12.58
CA VAL A 233 -4.97 0.24 11.48
C VAL A 233 -3.63 0.73 12.01
N LEU A 234 -2.59 -0.10 11.91
CA LEU A 234 -1.22 0.27 12.19
C LEU A 234 -0.41 0.21 10.90
N ARG A 235 0.28 1.30 10.58
CA ARG A 235 1.22 1.35 9.46
C ARG A 235 2.56 1.86 9.95
N ILE A 236 3.62 1.10 9.77
CA ILE A 236 4.88 1.40 10.45
C ILE A 236 6.10 1.10 9.58
N ALA A 237 7.07 2.00 9.59
CA ALA A 237 8.42 1.71 9.11
C ALA A 237 9.25 1.15 10.25
N ASN A 238 10.06 0.13 9.99
CA ASN A 238 11.04 -0.42 10.94
C ASN A 238 10.38 -0.96 12.23
N LEU A 239 9.47 -1.94 12.10
CA LEU A 239 8.86 -2.59 13.26
C LEU A 239 9.94 -3.38 14.04
N PRO A 240 10.15 -3.11 15.34
CA PRO A 240 11.08 -3.89 16.14
C PRO A 240 10.43 -5.21 16.62
N ALA A 241 11.25 -6.26 16.75
CA ALA A 241 10.78 -7.62 17.06
C ALA A 241 10.00 -7.71 18.37
N ASP A 242 10.49 -7.02 19.39
CA ASP A 242 9.96 -7.04 20.74
C ASP A 242 8.59 -6.35 20.86
N ALA A 243 8.15 -5.60 19.85
CA ALA A 243 6.83 -4.98 19.82
C ALA A 243 5.74 -5.93 19.28
N ILE A 244 6.09 -7.01 18.58
CA ILE A 244 5.11 -7.90 17.93
C ILE A 244 4.21 -8.56 18.97
N SER A 245 4.76 -9.00 20.11
CA SER A 245 3.99 -9.57 21.22
C SER A 245 2.99 -8.59 21.84
N HIS A 246 3.33 -7.31 21.93
CA HIS A 246 2.39 -6.27 22.38
C HIS A 246 1.30 -6.00 21.35
N LEU A 247 1.67 -5.95 20.06
CA LEU A 247 0.71 -5.76 18.98
C LEU A 247 -0.29 -6.92 18.87
N SER A 248 0.14 -8.14 19.21
CA SER A 248 -0.73 -9.31 19.18
C SER A 248 -1.83 -9.24 20.24
N THR A 249 -1.63 -8.51 21.34
CA THR A 249 -2.66 -8.34 22.37
C THR A 249 -3.71 -7.29 22.02
N LEU A 250 -3.53 -6.53 20.94
CA LEU A 250 -4.43 -5.42 20.59
C LEU A 250 -5.78 -5.92 20.07
N PRO A 251 -6.89 -5.61 20.78
CA PRO A 251 -8.16 -6.32 20.60
C PRO A 251 -8.88 -6.02 19.30
N LEU A 252 -8.61 -4.87 18.68
CA LEU A 252 -9.31 -4.34 17.50
C LEU A 252 -8.38 -4.15 16.28
N LEU A 253 -7.11 -4.55 16.39
CA LEU A 253 -6.12 -4.34 15.34
C LEU A 253 -6.42 -5.23 14.14
N ALA A 254 -7.00 -4.64 13.09
CA ALA A 254 -7.49 -5.33 11.91
C ALA A 254 -6.54 -5.25 10.70
N THR A 255 -5.67 -4.25 10.67
CA THR A 255 -4.73 -4.04 9.56
C THR A 255 -3.36 -3.67 10.08
N ILE A 256 -2.36 -4.41 9.64
CA ILE A 256 -0.94 -4.11 9.89
C ILE A 256 -0.24 -3.95 8.54
N GLU A 257 0.42 -2.82 8.34
CA GLU A 257 1.28 -2.55 7.19
C GLU A 257 2.69 -2.21 7.68
N VAL A 258 3.68 -3.06 7.42
CA VAL A 258 5.08 -2.84 7.77
C VAL A 258 5.85 -2.49 6.50
N TRP A 259 6.56 -1.37 6.45
CA TRP A 259 7.33 -0.96 5.26
C TRP A 259 8.78 -1.40 5.24
N ALA A 260 9.30 -1.80 6.39
CA ALA A 260 10.65 -2.30 6.58
C ALA A 260 10.71 -3.05 7.92
N PHE A 261 11.44 -4.15 7.95
CA PHE A 261 11.75 -4.89 9.17
C PHE A 261 13.17 -4.60 9.61
N ARG A 262 13.38 -4.66 10.92
CA ARG A 262 14.67 -5.11 11.42
C ARG A 262 14.67 -6.61 11.41
N LYS A 263 15.85 -7.22 11.25
CA LYS A 263 16.03 -8.67 11.30
C LYS A 263 15.23 -9.25 12.47
N LEU A 264 14.17 -9.99 12.15
CA LEU A 264 13.37 -10.71 13.12
C LEU A 264 13.95 -12.12 13.25
N SER A 265 14.14 -12.58 14.49
CA SER A 265 14.49 -13.97 14.74
C SER A 265 13.26 -14.83 14.58
N ARG A 266 13.38 -15.94 13.85
CA ARG A 266 12.36 -16.98 13.81
C ARG A 266 12.12 -17.50 15.24
N LEU A 267 10.86 -17.77 15.58
CA LEU A 267 10.50 -18.45 16.83
C LEU A 267 10.98 -19.91 16.80
N TYR A 268 11.00 -20.51 15.59
CA TYR A 268 11.46 -21.86 15.35
C TYR A 268 11.85 -22.05 13.88
N THR A 269 12.57 -23.14 13.57
CA THR A 269 13.02 -23.48 12.22
C THR A 269 12.49 -24.84 11.79
N TYR A 270 12.11 -24.97 10.52
CA TYR A 270 11.66 -26.24 9.95
C TYR A 270 12.83 -27.10 9.52
N SER A 271 12.75 -28.40 9.81
CA SER A 271 13.51 -29.42 9.07
C SER A 271 12.73 -29.80 7.80
N ALA A 272 13.43 -30.29 6.78
CA ALA A 272 12.80 -30.78 5.55
C ALA A 272 11.84 -31.97 5.79
N GLU A 273 11.96 -32.62 6.96
CA GLU A 273 11.15 -33.77 7.39
C GLU A 273 9.97 -33.36 8.27
N THR A 274 9.71 -32.06 8.45
CA THR A 274 8.59 -31.61 9.29
C THR A 274 7.27 -32.04 8.65
N ASP A 275 6.55 -32.92 9.33
CA ASP A 275 5.20 -33.31 8.95
C ASP A 275 4.25 -32.10 9.10
N ILE A 276 3.77 -31.58 7.97
CA ILE A 276 2.92 -30.40 7.94
C ILE A 276 1.54 -30.69 8.55
N ASP A 277 1.13 -31.96 8.56
CA ASP A 277 -0.17 -32.38 9.08
C ASP A 277 -0.14 -32.59 10.60
N ASN A 278 1.06 -32.75 11.18
CA ASN A 278 1.29 -32.83 12.62
C ASN A 278 2.10 -31.62 13.10
N PRO A 279 1.42 -30.47 13.33
CA PRO A 279 2.11 -29.25 13.72
C PRO A 279 2.90 -29.45 15.02
N PRO A 280 4.08 -28.83 15.15
CA PRO A 280 4.90 -29.02 16.33
C PRO A 280 4.25 -28.47 17.61
N ASP A 281 4.57 -29.08 18.76
CA ASP A 281 4.07 -28.68 20.09
C ASP A 281 4.29 -27.19 20.42
N HIS A 282 5.31 -26.55 19.83
CA HIS A 282 5.60 -25.14 20.06
C HIS A 282 4.55 -24.18 19.49
N LEU A 283 3.65 -24.62 18.60
CA LEU A 283 2.48 -23.80 18.22
C LEU A 283 1.57 -23.51 19.41
N ALA A 284 1.57 -24.35 20.45
CA ALA A 284 0.81 -24.13 21.68
C ALA A 284 1.34 -22.95 22.53
N ALA A 285 2.56 -22.47 22.26
CA ALA A 285 3.13 -21.33 22.97
C ALA A 285 2.54 -19.98 22.53
N ILE A 286 1.87 -19.92 21.37
CA ILE A 286 1.27 -18.70 20.85
C ILE A 286 -0.11 -18.52 21.49
N PRO A 287 -0.39 -17.39 22.15
CA PRO A 287 -1.70 -17.16 22.75
C PRO A 287 -2.82 -17.24 21.71
N ASP A 288 -3.88 -18.00 21.97
CA ASP A 288 -5.05 -18.14 21.08
C ASP A 288 -5.73 -16.80 20.74
N ASN A 289 -5.57 -15.79 21.62
CA ASN A 289 -6.11 -14.46 21.44
C ASN A 289 -5.18 -13.49 20.68
N ALA A 290 -3.98 -13.94 20.29
CA ALA A 290 -3.03 -13.14 19.52
C ALA A 290 -3.64 -12.72 18.18
N PHE A 291 -3.59 -11.43 17.87
CA PHE A 291 -4.08 -10.86 16.60
C PHE A 291 -5.53 -11.24 16.26
N ARG A 292 -6.41 -11.43 17.26
CA ARG A 292 -7.79 -11.93 17.08
C ARG A 292 -8.63 -11.20 16.02
N ALA A 293 -8.38 -9.91 15.79
CA ALA A 293 -9.11 -9.07 14.86
C ALA A 293 -8.38 -8.86 13.52
N LEU A 294 -7.17 -9.38 13.35
CA LEU A 294 -6.32 -9.10 12.20
C LEU A 294 -6.89 -9.72 10.93
N GLN A 295 -7.16 -8.88 9.93
CA GLN A 295 -7.75 -9.28 8.65
C GLN A 295 -6.81 -9.01 7.47
N THR A 296 -5.94 -8.00 7.58
CA THR A 296 -4.99 -7.63 6.54
C THR A 296 -3.59 -7.48 7.11
N LEU A 297 -2.66 -8.23 6.54
CA LEU A 297 -1.24 -8.17 6.86
C LEU A 297 -0.45 -7.85 5.59
N GLU A 298 0.17 -6.67 5.56
CA GLU A 298 1.05 -6.23 4.48
C GLU A 298 2.47 -6.03 5.01
N LEU A 299 3.39 -6.84 4.54
CA LEU A 299 4.77 -6.88 4.97
C LEU A 299 5.66 -6.48 3.80
N ASN A 300 6.39 -5.37 3.93
CA ASN A 300 7.43 -4.99 2.99
C ASN A 300 8.77 -5.14 3.71
N GLY A 301 9.53 -6.16 3.32
CA GLY A 301 10.76 -6.56 4.00
C GLY A 301 11.96 -6.51 3.08
N ASN A 302 13.13 -6.57 3.71
CA ASN A 302 14.41 -6.69 3.02
C ASN A 302 14.90 -8.15 2.95
N ASP A 303 14.37 -9.00 3.82
CA ASP A 303 14.71 -10.40 3.95
C ASP A 303 13.43 -11.21 4.17
N ILE A 304 13.41 -12.42 3.64
CA ILE A 304 12.23 -13.30 3.68
C ILE A 304 12.08 -13.95 5.06
N GLU A 305 13.19 -14.16 5.75
CA GLU A 305 13.28 -14.74 7.08
C GLU A 305 12.54 -13.88 8.10
N SER A 306 12.62 -12.54 8.01
CA SER A 306 11.86 -11.65 8.88
C SER A 306 10.35 -11.70 8.61
N VAL A 307 9.96 -11.84 7.33
CA VAL A 307 8.54 -11.98 6.97
C VAL A 307 7.99 -13.28 7.57
N GLU A 308 8.71 -14.38 7.37
CA GLU A 308 8.38 -15.69 7.96
C GLU A 308 8.30 -15.61 9.48
N ALA A 309 9.32 -15.04 10.14
CA ALA A 309 9.36 -14.87 11.59
C ALA A 309 8.16 -14.08 12.10
N PHE A 310 7.67 -13.06 11.36
CA PHE A 310 6.45 -12.35 11.73
C PHE A 310 5.20 -13.24 11.63
N VAL A 311 5.07 -14.01 10.55
CA VAL A 311 3.91 -14.91 10.35
C VAL A 311 3.84 -15.96 11.46
N GLN A 312 4.99 -16.40 12.00
CA GLN A 312 5.04 -17.32 13.14
C GLN A 312 4.39 -16.78 14.43
N TYR A 313 4.10 -15.47 14.54
CA TYR A 313 3.35 -14.91 15.68
C TYR A 313 1.82 -14.99 15.52
N LEU A 314 1.31 -15.46 14.38
CA LEU A 314 -0.13 -15.61 14.17
C LEU A 314 -0.60 -16.94 14.76
N PRO A 315 -1.69 -16.99 15.55
CA PRO A 315 -2.25 -18.27 15.96
C PRO A 315 -2.92 -18.96 14.77
N PRO A 316 -2.93 -20.30 14.67
CA PRO A 316 -3.50 -21.03 13.53
C PRO A 316 -4.97 -20.69 13.22
N LYS A 317 -5.77 -20.31 14.23
CA LYS A 317 -7.20 -19.97 14.11
C LYS A 317 -7.48 -18.47 13.95
N ASN A 318 -6.57 -17.72 13.34
CA ASN A 318 -6.76 -16.28 13.13
C ASN A 318 -7.81 -15.95 12.04
N GLN A 319 -8.13 -14.66 11.87
CA GLN A 319 -9.11 -14.17 10.89
C GLN A 319 -8.46 -13.50 9.66
N LEU A 320 -7.20 -13.82 9.35
CA LEU A 320 -6.46 -13.17 8.28
C LEU A 320 -7.12 -13.49 6.93
N ARG A 321 -7.58 -12.44 6.23
CA ARG A 321 -8.20 -12.56 4.90
C ARG A 321 -7.24 -12.24 3.77
N LYS A 322 -6.27 -11.36 4.04
CA LYS A 322 -5.31 -10.85 3.05
C LYS A 322 -3.91 -10.86 3.62
N PHE A 323 -3.05 -11.63 2.98
CA PHE A 323 -1.61 -11.62 3.18
C PHE A 323 -0.92 -11.00 1.97
N LYS A 324 -0.04 -10.04 2.20
CA LYS A 324 0.81 -9.44 1.15
C LYS A 324 2.24 -9.29 1.66
N CYS A 325 3.17 -9.87 0.94
CA CYS A 325 4.60 -9.74 1.14
C CYS A 325 5.23 -9.05 -0.08
N VAL A 326 6.11 -8.05 0.15
CA VAL A 326 6.94 -7.40 -0.86
C VAL A 326 8.38 -7.38 -0.37
N LEU A 327 9.25 -8.15 -0.99
CA LEU A 327 10.67 -8.23 -0.68
C LEU A 327 11.41 -7.19 -1.50
N ARG A 328 12.18 -6.28 -0.90
CA ARG A 328 12.81 -5.14 -1.61
C ARG A 328 14.28 -5.36 -1.96
N SER A 329 15.00 -6.11 -1.14
CA SER A 329 16.44 -6.33 -1.29
C SER A 329 16.74 -7.81 -1.37
N ASN A 330 17.79 -8.14 -2.12
CA ASN A 330 18.25 -9.48 -2.48
C ASN A 330 17.14 -10.41 -3.01
N PRO A 331 17.42 -11.19 -4.06
CA PRO A 331 16.50 -12.25 -4.39
C PRO A 331 16.36 -13.18 -3.18
N PRO A 332 15.14 -13.53 -2.74
CA PRO A 332 14.99 -14.56 -1.73
C PRO A 332 15.69 -15.83 -2.20
N ASN A 333 16.25 -16.61 -1.28
CA ASN A 333 16.64 -17.97 -1.61
C ASN A 333 15.38 -18.86 -1.69
N SER A 334 15.41 -19.90 -2.53
CA SER A 334 14.28 -20.83 -2.75
C SER A 334 13.81 -21.48 -1.45
N ARG A 335 14.75 -21.83 -0.56
CA ARG A 335 14.48 -22.40 0.76
C ARG A 335 13.63 -21.47 1.64
N GLY A 336 14.01 -20.20 1.81
CA GLY A 336 13.31 -19.25 2.65
C GLY A 336 11.89 -18.96 2.16
N LEU A 337 11.65 -19.09 0.86
CA LEU A 337 10.30 -18.99 0.32
C LEU A 337 9.47 -20.25 0.55
N ARG A 338 10.08 -21.42 0.40
CA ARG A 338 9.46 -22.69 0.79
C ARG A 338 9.06 -22.64 2.26
N ASP A 339 9.98 -22.22 3.14
CA ASP A 339 9.75 -22.03 4.57
C ASP A 339 8.59 -21.04 4.82
N LEU A 340 8.54 -19.92 4.10
CA LEU A 340 7.45 -18.94 4.22
C LEU A 340 6.09 -19.54 3.79
N ILE A 341 6.04 -20.28 2.68
CA ILE A 341 4.82 -20.92 2.19
C ILE A 341 4.30 -21.96 3.20
N VAL A 342 5.19 -22.79 3.76
CA VAL A 342 4.85 -23.74 4.83
C VAL A 342 4.36 -22.99 6.07
N THR A 343 5.03 -21.89 6.45
CA THR A 343 4.62 -21.07 7.60
C THR A 343 3.23 -20.47 7.39
N ILE A 344 2.89 -20.03 6.16
CA ILE A 344 1.54 -19.56 5.85
C ILE A 344 0.52 -20.69 6.04
N ARG A 345 0.79 -21.92 5.58
CA ARG A 345 -0.10 -23.08 5.80
C ARG A 345 -0.36 -23.34 7.27
N LEU A 346 0.70 -23.32 8.10
CA LEU A 346 0.60 -23.65 9.52
C LEU A 346 -0.07 -22.56 10.36
N HIS A 347 0.17 -21.30 10.01
CA HIS A 347 -0.25 -20.17 10.84
C HIS A 347 -1.46 -19.41 10.30
N CYS A 348 -1.96 -19.66 9.10
CA CYS A 348 -3.14 -18.97 8.57
C CYS A 348 -4.35 -19.91 8.55
N ASP A 349 -5.51 -19.39 8.98
CA ASP A 349 -6.73 -20.16 8.96
C ASP A 349 -7.20 -20.42 7.51
N ILE A 350 -7.35 -21.71 7.19
CA ILE A 350 -7.70 -22.22 5.86
C ILE A 350 -9.03 -21.69 5.31
N ARG A 351 -9.96 -21.29 6.19
CA ARG A 351 -11.31 -20.84 5.82
C ARG A 351 -11.31 -19.35 5.50
N HIS A 352 -10.51 -18.57 6.24
CA HIS A 352 -10.52 -17.11 6.19
C HIS A 352 -9.56 -16.52 5.14
N LEU A 353 -8.40 -17.13 4.90
CA LEU A 353 -7.42 -16.57 3.98
C LEU A 353 -7.91 -16.63 2.54
N LYS A 354 -8.12 -15.47 1.91
CA LYS A 354 -8.67 -15.36 0.54
C LYS A 354 -7.67 -14.79 -0.46
N LYS A 355 -6.69 -14.03 -0.01
CA LYS A 355 -5.78 -13.27 -0.89
C LYS A 355 -4.35 -13.43 -0.42
N ILE A 356 -3.51 -13.97 -1.30
CA ILE A 356 -2.07 -14.09 -1.11
C ILE A 356 -1.38 -13.29 -2.20
N THR A 357 -0.43 -12.44 -1.81
CA THR A 357 0.44 -11.72 -2.75
C THR A 357 1.86 -11.79 -2.24
N ILE A 358 2.76 -12.42 -2.97
CA ILE A 358 4.20 -12.45 -2.69
C ILE A 358 4.90 -11.82 -3.88
N LYS A 359 5.66 -10.76 -3.64
CA LYS A 359 6.39 -10.04 -4.68
C LYS A 359 7.85 -9.86 -4.31
N GLY A 360 8.74 -10.07 -5.28
CA GLY A 360 10.14 -9.68 -5.20
C GLY A 360 10.34 -8.26 -5.73
N GLY A 361 11.44 -7.65 -5.32
CA GLY A 361 11.79 -6.29 -5.71
C GLY A 361 12.25 -6.29 -7.16
N HIS A 362 11.93 -5.23 -7.89
CA HIS A 362 12.41 -5.03 -9.27
C HIS A 362 13.89 -4.64 -9.34
N GLY A 363 14.67 -4.89 -8.29
CA GLY A 363 16.11 -4.74 -8.39
C GLY A 363 16.57 -5.73 -9.44
N LEU A 364 16.97 -5.22 -10.61
CA LEU A 364 17.57 -6.04 -11.64
C LEU A 364 18.73 -6.78 -10.97
N PRO A 365 18.74 -8.12 -10.92
CA PRO A 365 20.02 -8.79 -10.78
C PRO A 365 20.87 -8.21 -11.91
N ALA A 366 22.10 -7.76 -11.60
CA ALA A 366 23.05 -7.43 -12.64
C ALA A 366 22.99 -8.58 -13.65
N VAL A 367 22.77 -8.26 -14.93
CA VAL A 367 22.63 -9.24 -16.03
C VAL A 367 24.02 -9.83 -16.29
N GLU A 368 24.64 -10.38 -15.27
CA GLU A 368 25.69 -11.36 -15.43
C GLU A 368 24.96 -12.60 -15.90
N GLU A 369 25.20 -12.93 -17.17
CA GLU A 369 24.64 -14.08 -17.86
C GLU A 369 24.72 -15.29 -16.92
N ARG A 370 23.57 -15.73 -16.39
CA ARG A 370 23.49 -16.93 -15.56
C ARG A 370 23.70 -18.16 -16.46
N LEU A 371 24.92 -18.35 -16.95
CA LEU A 371 25.30 -19.46 -17.85
C LEU A 371 25.30 -20.82 -17.11
N HIS A 372 25.20 -20.82 -15.78
CA HIS A 372 25.12 -22.02 -14.96
C HIS A 372 24.06 -21.89 -13.87
N VAL A 373 22.79 -21.66 -14.24
CA VAL A 373 21.69 -21.87 -13.30
C VAL A 373 21.65 -23.37 -13.01
N GLN A 374 22.20 -23.79 -11.86
CA GLN A 374 21.89 -25.09 -11.28
C GLN A 374 20.37 -25.26 -11.34
N VAL A 375 19.92 -26.48 -11.65
CA VAL A 375 18.49 -26.83 -11.67
C VAL A 375 17.96 -26.63 -10.24
N ASP A 376 17.64 -25.39 -9.89
CA ASP A 376 17.11 -25.02 -8.61
C ASP A 376 15.76 -25.73 -8.49
N GLU A 377 15.60 -26.47 -7.40
CA GLU A 377 14.32 -27.04 -7.01
C GLU A 377 13.29 -25.91 -7.04
N GLY A 378 12.36 -26.00 -7.99
CA GLY A 378 11.30 -25.01 -8.15
C GLY A 378 10.53 -24.82 -6.84
N ILE A 379 9.82 -23.70 -6.75
CA ILE A 379 8.98 -23.42 -5.58
C ILE A 379 7.76 -24.34 -5.62
N ASN A 380 7.65 -25.23 -4.63
CA ASN A 380 6.45 -26.03 -4.44
C ASN A 380 5.31 -25.17 -3.86
N LEU A 381 4.15 -25.15 -4.53
CA LEU A 381 2.94 -24.44 -4.09
C LEU A 381 1.92 -25.32 -3.37
N ASP A 382 2.12 -26.64 -3.27
CA ASP A 382 1.20 -27.59 -2.63
C ASP A 382 0.71 -27.14 -1.25
N PRO A 383 1.54 -26.55 -0.37
CA PRO A 383 1.04 -26.09 0.93
C PRO A 383 -0.04 -25.00 0.84
N LEU A 384 -0.19 -24.33 -0.32
CA LEU A 384 -1.24 -23.34 -0.53
C LEU A 384 -2.56 -23.94 -1.04
N PHE A 385 -2.57 -25.19 -1.49
CA PHE A 385 -3.75 -25.84 -2.08
C PHE A 385 -4.84 -26.12 -1.04
N VAL A 386 -4.52 -26.12 0.25
CA VAL A 386 -5.53 -26.24 1.33
C VAL A 386 -6.44 -25.00 1.48
N PHE A 387 -6.10 -23.87 0.86
CA PHE A 387 -6.85 -22.62 1.01
C PHE A 387 -7.87 -22.41 -0.12
N ASN A 388 -9.10 -22.03 0.20
CA ASN A 388 -10.07 -21.59 -0.82
C ASN A 388 -9.83 -20.12 -1.20
N LEU A 389 -8.81 -19.88 -2.03
CA LEU A 389 -8.32 -18.56 -2.45
C LEU A 389 -9.19 -17.90 -3.53
N GLU A 390 -9.35 -16.58 -3.44
CA GLU A 390 -9.93 -15.73 -4.49
C GLU A 390 -8.87 -15.05 -5.35
N SER A 391 -7.68 -14.82 -4.80
CA SER A 391 -6.58 -14.14 -5.48
C SER A 391 -5.23 -14.69 -5.03
N LEU A 392 -4.48 -15.25 -5.96
CA LEU A 392 -3.09 -15.64 -5.79
C LEU A 392 -2.20 -14.78 -6.70
N THR A 393 -1.16 -14.20 -6.14
CA THR A 393 -0.13 -13.49 -6.91
C THR A 393 1.24 -13.85 -6.37
N ILE A 394 2.07 -14.50 -7.17
CA ILE A 394 3.47 -14.79 -6.87
C ILE A 394 4.28 -14.20 -8.01
N ASN A 395 5.18 -13.26 -7.71
CA ASN A 395 6.03 -12.67 -8.72
C ASN A 395 7.41 -12.41 -8.13
N LEU A 396 8.37 -13.26 -8.47
CA LEU A 396 9.68 -13.30 -7.81
C LEU A 396 10.80 -13.32 -8.84
N PRO A 397 11.34 -12.16 -9.28
CA PRO A 397 12.26 -12.04 -10.43
C PRO A 397 13.50 -12.94 -10.48
N SER A 398 13.82 -13.67 -9.42
CA SER A 398 15.01 -14.51 -9.35
C SER A 398 14.75 -15.97 -9.04
N ILE A 399 13.52 -16.36 -8.73
CA ILE A 399 13.14 -17.75 -8.47
C ILE A 399 11.96 -18.08 -9.37
N ALA A 400 12.07 -19.13 -10.19
CA ALA A 400 10.94 -19.59 -10.96
C ALA A 400 10.06 -20.53 -10.13
N VAL A 401 8.76 -20.33 -10.27
CA VAL A 401 7.73 -21.29 -9.91
C VAL A 401 7.60 -22.27 -11.08
N ASN A 402 8.10 -23.48 -10.91
CA ASN A 402 8.02 -24.54 -11.92
C ASN A 402 6.66 -25.21 -11.83
N LEU A 403 5.63 -24.57 -12.39
CA LEU A 403 4.32 -25.21 -12.49
C LEU A 403 4.32 -26.24 -13.62
N ASN A 404 3.68 -27.38 -13.39
CA ASN A 404 3.43 -28.43 -14.36
C ASN A 404 1.91 -28.73 -14.46
N GLY A 405 1.50 -29.63 -15.37
CA GLY A 405 0.09 -29.95 -15.58
C GLY A 405 -0.61 -30.59 -14.36
N GLN A 406 0.11 -31.29 -13.48
CA GLN A 406 -0.46 -31.82 -12.24
C GLN A 406 -0.78 -30.70 -11.27
N ASP A 407 0.12 -29.73 -11.10
CA ASP A 407 -0.12 -28.57 -10.23
C ASP A 407 -1.37 -27.80 -10.67
N ILE A 408 -1.62 -27.72 -11.99
CA ILE A 408 -2.83 -27.11 -12.54
C ILE A 408 -4.09 -27.87 -12.12
N ASN A 409 -4.07 -29.20 -12.14
CA ASN A 409 -5.19 -30.03 -11.67
C ASN A 409 -5.46 -29.77 -10.18
N ASP A 410 -4.41 -29.82 -9.38
CA ASP A 410 -4.52 -29.67 -7.93
C ASP A 410 -5.00 -28.26 -7.56
N MET A 411 -4.57 -27.23 -8.30
CA MET A 411 -5.05 -25.86 -8.16
C MET A 411 -6.53 -25.70 -8.55
N SER A 412 -6.99 -26.35 -9.62
CA SER A 412 -8.40 -26.32 -10.06
C SER A 412 -9.31 -26.84 -8.95
N ASP A 413 -8.95 -27.98 -8.36
CA ASP A 413 -9.73 -28.61 -7.31
C ASP A 413 -9.73 -27.79 -6.01
N SER A 414 -8.59 -27.15 -5.72
CA SER A 414 -8.36 -26.40 -4.49
C SER A 414 -8.95 -25.00 -4.48
N PHE A 415 -9.01 -24.33 -5.65
CA PHE A 415 -9.38 -22.92 -5.75
C PHE A 415 -10.63 -22.67 -6.61
N PRO A 416 -11.80 -23.23 -6.28
CA PRO A 416 -13.00 -23.11 -7.11
C PRO A 416 -13.50 -21.66 -7.25
N ASN A 417 -13.10 -20.76 -6.35
CA ASN A 417 -13.49 -19.35 -6.34
C ASN A 417 -12.38 -18.39 -6.84
N LEU A 418 -11.33 -18.92 -7.47
CA LEU A 418 -10.20 -18.09 -7.90
C LEU A 418 -10.64 -17.10 -8.98
N ARG A 419 -10.50 -15.80 -8.67
CA ARG A 419 -10.79 -14.71 -9.61
C ARG A 419 -9.54 -14.14 -10.24
N LYS A 420 -8.42 -14.25 -9.53
CA LYS A 420 -7.13 -13.75 -9.99
C LYS A 420 -6.03 -14.76 -9.69
N LEU A 421 -5.35 -15.19 -10.74
CA LEU A 421 -4.10 -15.94 -10.68
C LEU A 421 -3.02 -15.12 -11.37
N LYS A 422 -1.87 -14.88 -10.74
CA LYS A 422 -0.72 -14.24 -11.39
C LYS A 422 0.57 -14.86 -10.89
N ILE A 423 1.27 -15.62 -11.71
CA ILE A 423 2.52 -16.32 -11.38
C ILE A 423 3.61 -15.95 -12.40
N ASP A 424 4.70 -15.34 -11.91
CA ASP A 424 5.97 -15.10 -12.61
C ASP A 424 5.91 -14.38 -13.97
N THR A 425 4.85 -13.63 -14.25
CA THR A 425 4.74 -12.95 -15.55
C THR A 425 5.58 -11.70 -15.69
N ASP A 426 6.22 -11.22 -14.61
CA ASP A 426 7.01 -9.97 -14.65
C ASP A 426 8.51 -10.28 -14.67
N ILE A 427 8.88 -11.53 -14.99
CA ILE A 427 10.26 -12.05 -15.01
C ILE A 427 10.65 -12.37 -16.45
N HIS A 428 11.89 -12.08 -16.80
CA HIS A 428 12.52 -12.56 -18.03
C HIS A 428 13.23 -13.88 -17.76
N ASP A 429 12.83 -14.93 -18.46
CA ASP A 429 13.42 -16.25 -18.30
C ASP A 429 13.43 -16.98 -19.64
N SER A 430 14.60 -17.37 -20.11
CA SER A 430 14.76 -18.04 -21.40
C SER A 430 14.20 -19.47 -21.41
N ARG A 431 13.90 -20.04 -20.24
CA ARG A 431 13.33 -21.40 -20.14
C ARG A 431 11.91 -21.42 -20.69
N ILE A 432 11.65 -22.48 -21.46
CA ILE A 432 10.31 -22.81 -21.92
C ILE A 432 9.49 -23.28 -20.71
N PRO A 433 8.33 -22.68 -20.43
CA PRO A 433 7.45 -23.13 -19.36
C PRO A 433 7.01 -24.59 -19.56
N LEU A 434 6.87 -25.35 -18.46
CA LEU A 434 6.41 -26.75 -18.52
C LEU A 434 4.92 -26.86 -18.83
N ILE A 435 4.14 -25.84 -18.46
CA ILE A 435 2.73 -25.69 -18.82
C ILE A 435 2.63 -25.36 -20.30
N ASP A 436 1.80 -26.11 -21.04
CA ASP A 436 1.49 -25.82 -22.44
C ASP A 436 0.11 -25.16 -22.63
N HIS A 437 -0.30 -24.99 -23.89
CA HIS A 437 -1.60 -24.41 -24.23
C HIS A 437 -2.80 -25.29 -23.82
N LYS A 438 -2.63 -26.61 -23.65
CA LYS A 438 -3.69 -27.52 -23.19
C LYS A 438 -3.92 -27.36 -21.69
N ASP A 439 -2.84 -27.28 -20.92
CA ASP A 439 -2.91 -26.96 -19.49
C ASP A 439 -3.54 -25.58 -19.27
N PHE A 440 -3.21 -24.62 -20.13
CA PHE A 440 -3.85 -23.30 -20.13
C PHE A 440 -5.35 -23.37 -20.40
N LEU A 441 -5.80 -24.17 -21.38
CA LEU A 441 -7.25 -24.38 -21.60
C LEU A 441 -7.92 -24.97 -20.37
N LYS A 442 -7.28 -25.95 -19.73
CA LYS A 442 -7.81 -26.52 -18.49
C LYS A 442 -8.03 -25.46 -17.41
N LEU A 443 -7.03 -24.59 -17.17
CA LEU A 443 -7.17 -23.43 -16.28
C LEU A 443 -8.35 -22.51 -16.65
N LEU A 444 -8.65 -22.32 -17.93
CA LEU A 444 -9.75 -21.44 -18.33
C LEU A 444 -11.12 -22.05 -18.05
N TYR A 445 -11.26 -23.37 -18.22
CA TYR A 445 -12.55 -24.05 -18.12
C TYR A 445 -12.85 -24.55 -16.70
N ASP A 446 -11.83 -24.97 -15.95
CA ASP A 446 -12.03 -25.42 -14.57
C ASP A 446 -12.31 -24.25 -13.62
N PHE A 447 -11.70 -23.08 -13.87
CA PHE A 447 -11.86 -21.91 -13.01
C PHE A 447 -12.97 -20.99 -13.51
N SER A 448 -14.21 -21.39 -13.24
CA SER A 448 -15.43 -20.67 -13.65
C SER A 448 -15.52 -19.21 -13.17
N CYS A 449 -14.71 -18.80 -12.19
CA CYS A 449 -14.66 -17.42 -11.68
C CYS A 449 -13.45 -16.60 -12.15
N LEU A 450 -12.55 -17.18 -12.95
CA LEU A 450 -11.24 -16.59 -13.27
C LEU A 450 -11.35 -15.41 -14.24
N ARG A 451 -11.15 -14.19 -13.73
CA ARG A 451 -11.22 -12.95 -14.52
C ARG A 451 -9.86 -12.43 -14.94
N LYS A 452 -8.82 -12.77 -14.17
CA LYS A 452 -7.48 -12.18 -14.31
C LYS A 452 -6.47 -13.31 -14.22
N LEU A 453 -5.84 -13.66 -15.34
CA LEU A 453 -4.85 -14.73 -15.41
C LEU A 453 -3.52 -14.15 -15.85
N GLY A 454 -2.47 -14.39 -15.07
CA GLY A 454 -1.11 -14.12 -15.46
C GLY A 454 -0.28 -15.36 -15.27
N LEU A 455 0.19 -15.94 -16.35
CA LEU A 455 0.97 -17.17 -16.31
C LEU A 455 1.85 -17.24 -17.55
N ARG A 456 3.07 -17.74 -17.37
CA ARG A 456 3.92 -18.13 -18.49
C ARG A 456 3.56 -19.54 -18.93
N PHE A 457 3.33 -19.76 -20.21
CA PHE A 457 3.02 -21.08 -20.77
C PHE A 457 3.59 -21.23 -22.17
N ASN A 458 3.78 -22.46 -22.63
CA ASN A 458 4.29 -22.75 -23.95
C ASN A 458 3.18 -22.66 -25.01
N ALA A 459 3.10 -21.49 -25.67
CA ALA A 459 2.13 -21.20 -26.72
C ALA A 459 2.61 -21.60 -28.14
N THR A 460 3.74 -22.31 -28.25
CA THR A 460 4.29 -22.71 -29.57
C THR A 460 3.45 -23.75 -30.30
N GLY A 461 2.66 -24.54 -29.54
CA GLY A 461 1.76 -25.56 -30.08
C GLY A 461 0.39 -25.06 -30.50
N ILE A 462 0.08 -23.76 -30.38
CA ILE A 462 -1.24 -23.24 -30.74
C ILE A 462 -1.42 -23.22 -32.26
N THR A 463 -2.47 -23.91 -32.71
CA THR A 463 -2.92 -24.08 -34.09
C THR A 463 -4.13 -23.20 -34.43
N GLY A 464 -4.89 -22.74 -33.42
CA GLY A 464 -6.14 -21.99 -33.59
C GLY A 464 -7.36 -22.89 -33.84
N GLN A 465 -7.18 -24.22 -33.80
CA GLN A 465 -8.21 -25.25 -34.00
C GLN A 465 -8.38 -26.14 -32.76
N GLU A 466 -7.92 -25.67 -31.61
CA GLU A 466 -8.03 -26.39 -30.35
C GLU A 466 -9.49 -26.64 -30.01
N GLN A 467 -9.81 -27.89 -29.69
CA GLN A 467 -11.15 -28.24 -29.22
C GLN A 467 -11.32 -27.80 -27.77
N LYS A 468 -12.55 -27.45 -27.40
CA LYS A 468 -12.88 -27.27 -25.99
C LYS A 468 -12.56 -28.58 -25.25
N PRO A 469 -11.94 -28.54 -24.06
CA PRO A 469 -11.77 -29.73 -23.25
C PRO A 469 -13.14 -30.37 -23.02
N ASN A 470 -13.19 -31.71 -22.96
CA ASN A 470 -14.37 -32.49 -22.53
C ASN A 470 -14.63 -32.25 -21.04
N SER A 471 -14.88 -31.00 -20.66
CA SER A 471 -15.31 -30.61 -19.33
C SER A 471 -16.82 -30.71 -19.27
N THR A 472 -17.36 -31.11 -18.12
CA THR A 472 -18.81 -31.16 -17.85
C THR A 472 -19.51 -29.80 -17.99
N TYR A 473 -18.78 -28.71 -18.22
CA TYR A 473 -19.26 -27.33 -18.27
C TYR A 473 -19.33 -26.77 -19.70
N GLU A 474 -19.73 -27.57 -20.69
CA GLU A 474 -19.61 -27.30 -22.14
C GLU A 474 -20.21 -25.97 -22.67
N GLN A 475 -20.96 -25.21 -21.87
CA GLN A 475 -21.75 -24.08 -22.36
C GLN A 475 -21.43 -22.70 -21.79
N VAL A 476 -20.56 -22.55 -20.77
CA VAL A 476 -20.31 -21.22 -20.19
C VAL A 476 -19.05 -20.59 -20.80
N PRO A 477 -19.15 -19.44 -21.50
CA PRO A 477 -17.98 -18.71 -21.95
C PRO A 477 -17.12 -18.29 -20.75
N THR A 478 -15.82 -18.45 -20.87
CA THR A 478 -14.87 -18.13 -19.80
C THR A 478 -14.98 -16.63 -19.46
N PRO A 479 -14.94 -16.25 -18.17
CA PRO A 479 -15.07 -14.85 -17.76
C PRO A 479 -13.73 -14.10 -17.79
N LEU A 480 -12.71 -14.61 -18.50
CA LEU A 480 -11.39 -14.02 -18.52
C LEU A 480 -11.41 -12.64 -19.18
N GLU A 481 -11.09 -11.61 -18.40
CA GLU A 481 -11.09 -10.20 -18.83
C GLU A 481 -9.68 -9.71 -19.14
N LYS A 482 -8.66 -10.21 -18.42
CA LYS A 482 -7.27 -9.74 -18.53
C LYS A 482 -6.28 -10.90 -18.47
N LEU A 483 -5.35 -10.93 -19.42
CA LEU A 483 -4.30 -11.93 -19.52
C LEU A 483 -2.90 -11.29 -19.47
N TRP A 484 -2.03 -11.71 -18.56
CA TRP A 484 -0.59 -11.40 -18.58
C TRP A 484 0.16 -12.61 -19.14
N VAL A 485 0.78 -12.46 -20.30
CA VAL A 485 1.46 -13.56 -21.01
C VAL A 485 2.96 -13.64 -20.71
N GLY A 486 3.52 -12.65 -20.03
CA GLY A 486 4.95 -12.63 -19.75
C GLY A 486 5.78 -12.59 -21.04
N ASP A 487 6.83 -13.39 -21.08
CA ASP A 487 7.65 -13.74 -22.26
C ASP A 487 7.34 -15.16 -22.77
N SER A 488 6.08 -15.62 -22.63
CA SER A 488 5.63 -16.93 -23.10
C SER A 488 6.04 -17.18 -24.56
N PRO A 489 6.68 -18.32 -24.88
CA PRO A 489 7.12 -18.60 -26.24
C PRO A 489 5.91 -18.82 -27.16
N ILE A 490 5.92 -18.16 -28.31
CA ILE A 490 4.84 -18.21 -29.32
C ILE A 490 5.45 -18.21 -30.72
N TYR A 491 4.90 -19.02 -31.63
CA TYR A 491 5.33 -19.11 -33.03
C TYR A 491 4.42 -18.38 -34.01
N PHE A 492 3.10 -18.56 -33.90
CA PHE A 492 2.15 -18.08 -34.89
C PHE A 492 1.07 -17.17 -34.27
N PRO A 493 1.26 -15.85 -34.26
CA PRO A 493 0.32 -14.89 -33.65
C PRO A 493 -1.13 -14.99 -34.16
N PRO A 494 -1.42 -15.19 -35.46
CA PRO A 494 -2.80 -15.33 -35.94
C PRO A 494 -3.55 -16.49 -35.26
N ALA A 495 -2.94 -17.69 -35.20
CA ALA A 495 -3.56 -18.83 -34.53
C ALA A 495 -3.79 -18.58 -33.03
N ALA A 496 -2.85 -17.93 -32.34
CA ALA A 496 -3.05 -17.56 -30.95
C ALA A 496 -4.21 -16.56 -30.77
N ALA A 497 -4.36 -15.59 -31.67
CA ALA A 497 -5.48 -14.66 -31.63
C ALA A 497 -6.82 -15.38 -31.82
N ASP A 498 -6.91 -16.31 -32.77
CA ASP A 498 -8.12 -17.11 -33.02
C ASP A 498 -8.44 -18.03 -31.84
N PHE A 499 -7.41 -18.66 -31.25
CA PHE A 499 -7.51 -19.42 -30.01
C PHE A 499 -8.13 -18.60 -28.87
N PHE A 500 -7.65 -17.38 -28.60
CA PHE A 500 -8.23 -16.54 -27.54
C PHE A 500 -9.64 -16.06 -27.88
N LYS A 501 -9.96 -15.79 -29.14
CA LYS A 501 -11.33 -15.43 -29.54
C LYS A 501 -12.29 -16.58 -29.28
N ALA A 502 -11.87 -17.82 -29.56
CA ALA A 502 -12.68 -19.01 -29.35
C ALA A 502 -12.87 -19.34 -27.85
N HIS A 503 -11.81 -19.25 -27.05
CA HIS A 503 -11.81 -19.75 -25.68
C HIS A 503 -11.95 -18.66 -24.60
N ALA A 504 -11.64 -17.40 -24.91
CA ALA A 504 -11.70 -16.26 -24.00
C ALA A 504 -12.34 -15.02 -24.68
N PRO A 505 -13.61 -15.10 -25.13
CA PRO A 505 -14.26 -14.05 -25.91
C PRO A 505 -14.44 -12.72 -25.16
N LYS A 506 -14.33 -12.71 -23.82
CA LYS A 506 -14.43 -11.52 -22.97
C LYS A 506 -13.08 -10.83 -22.70
N LEU A 507 -12.00 -11.34 -23.29
CA LEU A 507 -10.65 -10.84 -23.07
C LEU A 507 -10.53 -9.42 -23.64
N GLN A 508 -10.35 -8.43 -22.76
CA GLN A 508 -10.30 -7.01 -23.13
C GLN A 508 -8.90 -6.56 -23.53
N GLY A 509 -7.87 -7.30 -23.14
CA GLY A 509 -6.50 -6.96 -23.50
C GLY A 509 -5.48 -7.94 -22.95
N LEU A 510 -4.35 -7.97 -23.64
CA LEU A 510 -3.12 -8.61 -23.19
C LEU A 510 -2.24 -7.59 -22.49
N ASP A 511 -1.71 -7.95 -21.34
CA ASP A 511 -0.70 -7.16 -20.64
C ASP A 511 0.63 -7.90 -20.81
N ILE A 512 1.35 -7.44 -21.83
CA ILE A 512 2.65 -7.94 -22.21
C ILE A 512 3.66 -7.22 -21.32
N ILE A 513 4.71 -7.91 -20.86
CA ILE A 513 5.73 -7.33 -19.97
C ILE A 513 6.10 -5.95 -20.48
N THR A 514 5.79 -4.93 -19.68
CA THR A 514 6.22 -3.57 -19.98
C THR A 514 7.71 -3.57 -19.73
N LEU A 515 8.51 -3.47 -20.80
CA LEU A 515 9.96 -3.28 -20.75
C LEU A 515 10.38 -1.95 -20.11
N GLN A 516 9.53 -1.33 -19.27
CA GLN A 516 9.85 -0.14 -18.46
C GLN A 516 10.85 -0.44 -17.34
N ILE A 517 11.67 -1.47 -17.52
CA ILE A 517 12.82 -1.75 -16.71
C ILE A 517 13.82 -0.61 -16.95
N GLN A 518 14.33 -0.02 -15.87
CA GLN A 518 15.32 1.07 -15.88
C GLN A 518 16.72 0.61 -16.34
N GLY A 519 16.80 -0.22 -17.37
CA GLY A 519 18.03 -0.76 -17.94
C GLY A 519 18.07 -0.61 -19.47
N PRO A 520 19.22 -0.91 -20.10
CA PRO A 520 19.29 -0.97 -21.55
C PRO A 520 18.30 -2.01 -22.08
N SER A 521 17.55 -1.66 -23.11
CA SER A 521 16.66 -2.60 -23.79
C SER A 521 17.46 -3.84 -24.20
N PRO A 522 16.95 -5.06 -23.97
CA PRO A 522 17.62 -6.26 -24.44
C PRO A 522 17.81 -6.19 -25.97
N PRO A 523 18.88 -6.81 -26.52
CA PRO A 523 19.13 -6.79 -27.95
C PRO A 523 17.90 -7.23 -28.73
N GLU A 524 17.62 -6.56 -29.85
CA GLU A 524 16.42 -6.81 -30.66
C GLU A 524 16.26 -8.26 -31.12
N ASN A 525 17.37 -8.98 -31.24
CA ASN A 525 17.42 -10.36 -31.73
C ASN A 525 17.30 -11.41 -30.63
N THR A 526 17.04 -11.02 -29.38
CA THR A 526 16.79 -11.99 -28.30
C THR A 526 15.43 -12.67 -28.48
N PRO A 527 15.28 -13.96 -28.12
CA PRO A 527 13.98 -14.65 -28.16
C PRO A 527 12.87 -13.90 -27.41
N ILE A 528 13.21 -13.23 -26.31
CA ILE A 528 12.28 -12.42 -25.51
C ILE A 528 11.70 -11.26 -26.34
N MET A 529 12.54 -10.51 -27.05
CA MET A 529 12.07 -9.41 -27.91
C MET A 529 11.22 -9.92 -29.07
N LEU A 530 11.56 -11.10 -29.62
CA LEU A 530 10.76 -11.76 -30.64
C LEU A 530 9.37 -12.14 -30.10
N TYR A 531 9.29 -12.79 -28.94
CA TYR A 531 8.01 -13.16 -28.31
C TYR A 531 7.20 -11.92 -27.94
N HIS A 532 7.83 -10.88 -27.42
CA HIS A 532 7.18 -9.61 -27.11
C HIS A 532 6.52 -9.00 -28.35
N ARG A 533 7.22 -8.92 -29.49
CA ARG A 533 6.65 -8.45 -30.77
C ARG A 533 5.47 -9.31 -31.22
N ARG A 534 5.62 -10.64 -31.13
CA ARG A 534 4.56 -11.59 -31.50
C ARG A 534 3.30 -11.43 -30.64
N TRP A 535 3.44 -11.27 -29.33
CA TRP A 535 2.30 -11.02 -28.44
C TRP A 535 1.62 -9.67 -28.69
N ASN A 536 2.37 -8.64 -29.08
CA ASN A 536 1.77 -7.36 -29.49
C ASN A 536 0.89 -7.53 -30.75
N ASP A 537 1.31 -8.36 -31.72
CA ASP A 537 0.49 -8.71 -32.89
C ASP A 537 -0.80 -9.44 -32.48
N VAL A 538 -0.71 -10.41 -31.55
CA VAL A 538 -1.90 -11.06 -30.99
C VAL A 538 -2.86 -10.04 -30.36
N GLN A 539 -2.34 -9.11 -29.55
CA GLN A 539 -3.15 -8.08 -28.89
C GLN A 539 -3.88 -7.19 -29.90
N ALA A 540 -3.19 -6.72 -30.94
CA ALA A 540 -3.79 -5.89 -31.99
C ALA A 540 -4.98 -6.61 -32.66
N ARG A 541 -4.84 -7.91 -32.95
CA ARG A 541 -5.87 -8.75 -33.58
C ARG A 541 -7.07 -9.06 -32.69
N ILE A 542 -6.89 -9.03 -31.36
CA ILE A 542 -8.00 -9.18 -30.39
C ILE A 542 -8.78 -7.85 -30.30
N ILE A 543 -8.10 -6.70 -30.25
CA ILE A 543 -8.73 -5.39 -30.06
C ILE A 543 -9.57 -4.95 -31.26
N ILE A 544 -9.07 -5.11 -32.50
CA ILE A 544 -9.78 -4.67 -33.72
C ILE A 544 -11.20 -5.25 -33.79
N ASN A 545 -11.38 -6.49 -33.35
CA ASN A 545 -12.68 -7.15 -33.41
C ASN A 545 -13.64 -6.72 -32.30
N ALA A 546 -13.13 -6.24 -31.16
CA ALA A 546 -13.96 -5.74 -30.07
C ALA A 546 -14.64 -4.41 -30.43
N THR A 547 -14.01 -3.60 -31.29
CA THR A 547 -14.60 -2.35 -31.81
C THR A 547 -15.60 -2.59 -32.94
N ASP A 548 -15.50 -3.68 -33.70
CA ASP A 548 -16.44 -3.99 -34.77
C ASP A 548 -17.74 -4.66 -34.28
N ALA A 549 -17.74 -5.19 -33.05
CA ALA A 549 -18.88 -5.86 -32.42
C ALA A 549 -19.70 -4.95 -31.47
N ALA A 550 -19.26 -3.71 -31.26
CA ALA A 550 -19.90 -2.70 -30.41
C ALA A 550 -20.49 -1.58 -31.27
#